data_AF-A0A9P5VV58-F1
#
_entry.id   AF-A0A9P5VV58-F1
#
_cell.length_a   1.000
_cell.length_b   1.000
_cell.length_c   1.000
_cell.angle_alpha   90.00
_cell.angle_beta   90.00
_cell.angle_gamma   90.00
#
_symmetry.space_group_name_H-M   'P 1'
#
loop_
_entity.id
_entity.type
_entity.pdbx_description
1 polymer ?
#
loop_
_entity_poly.entity_id
_entity_poly.type
_entity_poly.pdbx_seq_one_letter_code
_entity_poly.pdbx_strand_id
1 'polypeptide(L)'
;MLIPKQNRKLIYEALFKDGVLVAKKDFNAPKHDELDVPNLQVIKALQSLDSKQYVKTQFSWQYYYYTLTDAGIEYLREYLHLPSEIYPATFKKTARPSAPRRAERSEGGYRPRGDREDYRRRDDGEKKEGAPVDHKPEFRGGLGRGRPAAQ
;
A
#
# COMPACT_ATOMS: atom_id res chain seq x y z
N MET A 1 -14.21 10.28 28.55
CA MET A 1 -13.77 11.70 28.41
C MET A 1 -14.98 12.54 28.10
N LEU A 2 -15.13 13.72 28.72
CA LEU A 2 -16.17 14.66 28.36
C LEU A 2 -15.74 15.40 27.09
N ILE A 3 -16.44 15.14 25.98
CA ILE A 3 -16.20 15.78 24.67
C ILE A 3 -17.44 16.62 24.31
N PRO A 4 -17.28 17.89 23.90
CA PRO A 4 -18.40 18.70 23.42
C PRO A 4 -19.22 17.95 22.36
N LYS A 5 -20.56 18.07 22.40
CA LYS A 5 -21.44 17.35 21.46
C LYS A 5 -21.12 17.72 20.00
N GLN A 6 -20.81 18.98 19.74
CA GLN A 6 -20.43 19.49 18.42
C GLN A 6 -19.18 18.78 17.87
N ASN A 7 -18.08 18.77 18.63
CA ASN A 7 -16.83 18.14 18.22
C ASN A 7 -16.98 16.63 18.02
N ARG A 8 -17.78 15.98 18.88
CA ARG A 8 -18.06 14.54 18.74
C ARG A 8 -18.81 14.23 17.46
N LYS A 9 -19.82 15.05 17.13
CA LYS A 9 -20.57 14.92 15.88
C LYS A 9 -19.66 15.09 14.66
N LEU A 10 -18.79 16.10 14.67
CA LEU A 10 -17.81 16.34 13.60
C LEU A 10 -16.85 15.15 13.39
N ILE A 11 -16.33 14.56 14.48
CA ILE A 11 -15.46 13.37 14.39
C ILE A 11 -16.22 12.19 13.75
N TYR A 12 -17.48 11.98 14.15
CA TYR A 12 -18.30 10.89 13.64
C TYR A 12 -18.71 11.09 12.18
N GLU A 13 -19.04 12.32 11.79
CA GLU A 13 -19.33 12.70 10.40
C GLU A 13 -18.12 12.47 9.50
N ALA A 14 -16.93 12.88 9.94
CA ALA A 14 -15.68 12.65 9.21
C ALA A 14 -15.36 11.16 9.05
N LEU A 15 -15.44 10.40 10.15
CA LEU A 15 -15.22 8.97 10.14
C LEU A 15 -16.21 8.23 9.22
N PHE A 16 -17.48 8.65 9.19
CA PHE A 16 -18.50 8.04 8.34
C PHE A 16 -18.34 8.40 6.87
N LYS A 17 -17.89 9.63 6.57
CA LYS A 17 -17.68 10.09 5.19
C LYS A 17 -16.60 9.27 4.49
N ASP A 18 -15.44 9.15 5.13
CA ASP A 18 -14.26 8.52 4.50
C ASP A 18 -14.18 7.03 4.86
N GLY A 19 -14.78 6.58 5.96
CA GLY A 19 -14.75 5.20 6.45
C GLY A 19 -13.43 4.80 7.12
N VAL A 20 -12.45 5.70 7.11
CA VAL A 20 -11.12 5.55 7.71
C VAL A 20 -10.76 6.87 8.37
N LEU A 21 -10.05 6.81 9.51
CA LEU A 21 -9.46 8.00 10.11
C LEU A 21 -8.06 7.69 10.62
N VAL A 22 -7.16 8.66 10.53
CA VAL A 22 -5.78 8.52 11.01
C VAL A 22 -5.53 9.58 12.06
N ALA A 23 -4.91 9.23 13.17
CA ALA A 23 -4.53 10.21 14.19
C ALA A 23 -3.12 9.93 14.71
N LYS A 24 -2.25 10.94 14.71
CA LYS A 24 -0.95 10.87 15.38
C LYS A 24 -1.15 10.74 16.89
N LYS A 25 -0.35 9.93 17.58
CA LYS A 25 -0.34 9.80 19.04
C LYS A 25 0.36 11.00 19.67
N ASP A 26 -0.27 12.16 19.55
CA ASP A 26 0.12 13.40 20.21
C ASP A 26 -1.11 13.99 20.93
N PHE A 27 -1.12 13.90 22.25
CA PHE A 27 -2.25 14.35 23.06
C PHE A 27 -2.29 15.86 23.27
N ASN A 28 -1.18 16.56 23.00
CA ASN A 28 -1.04 17.98 23.26
C ASN A 28 -1.23 18.82 21.99
N ALA A 29 -1.28 18.17 20.82
CA ALA A 29 -1.56 18.84 19.57
C ALA A 29 -2.90 19.59 19.64
N PRO A 30 -2.91 20.92 19.42
CA PRO A 30 -4.10 21.74 19.59
C PRO A 30 -5.18 21.42 18.54
N LYS A 31 -4.77 20.90 17.37
CA LYS A 31 -5.63 20.52 16.26
C LYS A 31 -5.21 19.19 15.65
N HIS A 32 -6.16 18.51 15.04
CA HIS A 32 -5.94 17.35 14.20
C HIS A 32 -5.59 17.80 12.77
N ASP A 33 -4.93 16.96 11.97
CA ASP A 33 -4.44 17.34 10.64
C ASP A 33 -5.59 17.59 9.65
N GLU A 34 -6.65 16.76 9.73
CA GLU A 34 -7.80 16.83 8.81
C GLU A 34 -9.03 17.52 9.43
N LEU A 35 -9.07 17.66 10.76
CA LEU A 35 -10.25 18.14 11.49
C LEU A 35 -9.89 19.32 12.40
N ASP A 36 -10.77 20.32 12.45
CA ASP A 36 -10.66 21.46 13.37
C ASP A 36 -11.10 21.10 14.80
N VAL A 37 -10.58 19.97 15.31
CA VAL A 37 -10.88 19.44 16.64
C VAL A 37 -9.55 19.07 17.33
N PRO A 38 -9.41 19.28 18.65
CA PRO A 38 -8.21 18.87 19.37
C PRO A 38 -7.94 17.37 19.23
N ASN A 39 -6.69 17.00 18.95
CA ASN A 39 -6.32 15.62 18.64
C ASN A 39 -6.61 14.66 19.81
N LEU A 40 -6.49 15.13 21.05
CA LEU A 40 -6.90 14.38 22.24
C LEU A 40 -8.36 13.90 22.16
N GLN A 41 -9.28 14.76 21.73
CA GLN A 41 -10.70 14.43 21.64
C GLN A 41 -10.95 13.37 20.56
N VAL A 42 -10.22 13.45 19.44
CA VAL A 42 -10.27 12.46 18.36
C VAL A 42 -9.83 11.09 18.88
N ILE A 43 -8.64 11.01 19.48
CA ILE A 43 -8.09 9.75 19.98
C ILE A 43 -9.00 9.13 21.04
N LYS A 44 -9.53 9.94 21.97
CA LYS A 44 -10.40 9.43 23.04
C LYS A 44 -11.81 9.07 22.57
N ALA A 45 -12.35 9.77 21.58
CA ALA A 45 -13.60 9.38 20.94
C ALA A 45 -13.44 8.03 20.24
N LEU A 46 -12.39 7.86 19.45
CA LEU A 46 -12.15 6.64 18.69
C LEU A 46 -11.76 5.46 19.59
N GLN A 47 -11.03 5.70 20.69
CA GLN A 47 -10.81 4.69 21.73
C GLN A 47 -12.13 4.15 22.30
N SER A 48 -13.14 5.00 22.46
CA SER A 48 -14.46 4.58 22.96
C SER A 48 -15.29 3.79 21.93
N LEU A 49 -15.05 4.00 20.64
CA LEU A 49 -15.68 3.23 19.56
C LEU A 49 -14.98 1.87 19.38
N ASP A 50 -13.66 1.85 19.49
CA ASP A 50 -12.84 0.64 19.43
C ASP A 50 -13.19 -0.35 20.55
N SER A 51 -13.36 0.15 21.79
CA SER A 51 -13.80 -0.70 22.91
C SER A 51 -15.17 -1.36 22.71
N LYS A 52 -16.00 -0.78 21.82
CA LYS A 52 -17.33 -1.30 21.45
C LYS A 52 -17.32 -2.05 20.12
N GLN A 53 -16.13 -2.26 19.52
CA GLN A 53 -15.94 -2.96 18.26
C GLN A 53 -16.59 -2.31 17.02
N TYR A 54 -16.96 -1.02 17.12
CA TYR A 54 -17.47 -0.24 15.98
C TYR A 54 -16.36 0.21 15.03
N VAL A 55 -15.14 0.28 15.54
CA VAL A 55 -13.94 0.64 14.79
C VAL A 55 -12.89 -0.40 15.13
N LYS A 56 -12.07 -0.76 14.15
CA LYS A 56 -10.86 -1.53 14.36
C LYS A 56 -9.66 -0.60 14.33
N THR A 57 -8.88 -0.61 15.40
CA THR A 57 -7.65 0.18 15.50
C THR A 57 -6.43 -0.64 15.11
N GLN A 58 -5.50 -0.02 14.38
CA GLN A 58 -4.13 -0.49 14.16
C GLN A 58 -3.18 0.61 14.58
N PHE A 59 -2.19 0.31 15.42
CA PHE A 59 -1.22 1.30 15.88
C PHE A 59 0.16 0.99 15.31
N SER A 60 0.74 1.96 14.60
CA SER A 60 2.05 1.81 13.96
C SER A 60 2.74 3.16 13.81
N TRP A 61 4.05 3.24 14.06
CA TRP A 61 4.86 4.45 13.91
C TRP A 61 4.32 5.70 14.62
N GLN A 62 3.77 5.54 15.83
CA GLN A 62 3.07 6.60 16.56
C GLN A 62 1.80 7.15 15.87
N TYR A 63 1.21 6.41 14.93
CA TYR A 63 -0.09 6.72 14.35
C TYR A 63 -1.11 5.65 14.70
N TYR A 64 -2.32 6.09 15.00
CA TYR A 64 -3.51 5.27 15.07
C TYR A 64 -4.20 5.30 13.71
N TYR A 65 -4.42 4.12 13.15
CA TYR A 65 -5.19 3.89 11.94
C TYR A 65 -6.51 3.25 12.35
N TYR A 66 -7.61 3.93 12.05
CA TYR A 66 -8.95 3.51 12.42
C TYR A 66 -9.70 3.10 11.16
N THR A 67 -10.19 1.87 11.13
CA THR A 67 -11.05 1.36 10.06
C THR A 67 -12.43 1.07 10.60
N LEU A 68 -13.46 1.63 9.98
CA LEU A 68 -14.84 1.43 10.40
C LEU A 68 -15.29 -0.02 10.10
N THR A 69 -15.99 -0.65 11.05
CA THR A 69 -16.57 -2.00 10.88
C THR A 69 -18.05 -1.90 10.46
N ASP A 70 -18.63 -2.99 9.97
CA ASP A 70 -20.04 -3.01 9.54
C ASP A 70 -21.00 -2.62 10.68
N ALA A 71 -20.77 -3.12 11.89
CA ALA A 71 -21.52 -2.72 13.09
C ALA A 71 -21.35 -1.23 13.44
N GLY A 72 -20.17 -0.67 13.19
CA GLY A 72 -19.91 0.76 13.37
C GLY A 72 -20.66 1.64 12.38
N ILE A 73 -20.87 1.17 11.15
CA ILE A 73 -21.66 1.88 10.13
C ILE A 73 -23.11 2.02 10.61
N GLU A 74 -23.71 0.94 11.11
CA GLU A 74 -25.07 0.96 11.65
C GLU A 74 -25.20 1.90 12.85
N TYR A 75 -24.26 1.84 13.79
CA TYR A 75 -24.24 2.73 14.95
C TYR A 75 -24.13 4.21 14.57
N LEU A 76 -23.21 4.55 13.66
CA LEU A 76 -23.03 5.93 13.22
C LEU A 76 -24.24 6.44 12.43
N ARG A 77 -24.92 5.56 11.68
CA ARG A 77 -26.15 5.90 10.95
C ARG A 77 -27.28 6.25 11.91
N GLU A 78 -27.50 5.45 12.95
CA GLU A 78 -28.49 5.72 13.99
C GLU A 78 -28.16 7.01 14.75
N TYR A 79 -26.89 7.19 15.14
CA TYR A 79 -26.45 8.34 15.94
C TYR A 79 -26.55 9.68 15.20
N LEU A 80 -26.20 9.68 13.91
CA LEU A 80 -26.21 10.89 13.09
C LEU A 80 -27.55 11.10 12.36
N HIS A 81 -28.47 10.13 12.45
CA HIS A 81 -29.78 10.13 11.78
C HIS A 81 -29.67 10.25 10.24
N LEU A 82 -28.73 9.52 9.65
CA LEU A 82 -28.59 9.46 8.18
C LEU A 82 -29.52 8.40 7.58
N PRO A 83 -30.04 8.62 6.35
CA PRO A 83 -30.76 7.58 5.61
C PRO A 83 -29.84 6.39 5.27
N SER A 84 -30.45 5.21 5.06
CA SER A 84 -29.76 3.94 4.80
C SER A 84 -28.95 3.90 3.50
N GLU A 85 -29.20 4.85 2.60
CA GLU A 85 -28.55 4.94 1.28
C GLU A 85 -27.11 5.46 1.35
N ILE A 86 -26.75 6.20 2.40
CA ILE A 86 -25.42 6.79 2.50
C ILE A 86 -24.45 5.74 3.06
N TYR A 87 -23.42 5.45 2.27
CA TYR A 87 -22.31 4.57 2.62
C TYR A 87 -20.99 5.33 2.64
N PRO A 88 -20.04 4.91 3.49
CA PRO A 88 -18.69 5.46 3.50
C PRO A 88 -18.02 5.32 2.13
N ALA A 89 -17.07 6.22 1.85
CA ALA A 89 -16.32 6.21 0.59
C ALA A 89 -15.66 4.85 0.28
N THR A 90 -15.26 4.09 1.30
CA THR A 90 -14.67 2.74 1.17
C THR A 90 -15.56 1.72 0.46
N PHE A 91 -16.89 1.88 0.48
CA PHE A 91 -17.83 0.96 -0.19
C PHE A 91 -18.09 1.32 -1.65
N LYS A 92 -17.73 2.54 -2.06
CA LYS A 92 -17.90 2.98 -3.45
C LYS A 92 -16.79 2.35 -4.29
N LYS A 93 -17.15 1.41 -5.17
CA LYS A 93 -16.21 0.86 -6.15
C LYS A 93 -15.74 1.98 -7.08
N THR A 94 -14.53 2.47 -6.88
CA THR A 94 -13.87 3.32 -7.87
C THR A 94 -13.73 2.53 -9.17
N ALA A 95 -14.34 3.02 -10.24
CA ALA A 95 -14.17 2.46 -11.56
C ALA A 95 -12.68 2.52 -11.91
N ARG A 96 -12.01 1.37 -11.95
CA ARG A 96 -10.62 1.32 -12.41
C ARG A 96 -10.62 1.84 -13.85
N PRO A 97 -9.78 2.82 -14.20
CA PRO A 97 -9.63 3.19 -15.60
C PRO A 97 -9.25 1.92 -16.35
N SER A 98 -10.03 1.59 -17.39
CA SER A 98 -9.67 0.49 -18.30
C SER A 98 -8.24 0.74 -18.71
N ALA A 99 -7.33 -0.15 -18.33
CA ALA A 99 -6.00 -0.16 -18.92
C ALA A 99 -6.20 -0.07 -20.45
N PRO A 100 -5.42 0.75 -21.17
CA PRO A 100 -5.55 0.81 -22.62
C PRO A 100 -5.41 -0.62 -23.10
N ARG A 101 -6.51 -1.18 -23.64
CA ARG A 101 -6.49 -2.48 -24.28
C ARG A 101 -5.39 -2.36 -25.32
N ARG A 102 -4.27 -3.06 -25.11
CA ARG A 102 -3.21 -3.16 -26.10
C ARG A 102 -3.93 -3.63 -27.34
N ALA A 103 -4.03 -2.73 -28.34
CA ALA A 103 -4.79 -2.98 -29.55
C ALA A 103 -4.48 -4.40 -29.99
N GLU A 104 -5.53 -5.21 -30.02
CA GLU A 104 -5.51 -6.53 -30.62
C GLU A 104 -4.86 -6.31 -31.98
N ARG A 105 -3.67 -6.89 -32.13
CA ARG A 105 -2.85 -6.69 -33.31
C ARG A 105 -3.60 -7.40 -34.42
N SER A 106 -4.48 -6.64 -35.08
CA SER A 106 -5.21 -7.07 -36.27
C SER A 106 -4.21 -7.73 -37.20
N GLU A 107 -4.56 -8.94 -37.56
CA GLU A 107 -4.03 -9.69 -38.68
C GLU A 107 -3.79 -8.76 -39.89
N GLY A 108 -2.62 -8.91 -40.52
CA GLY A 108 -2.32 -8.32 -41.83
C GLY A 108 -1.51 -7.02 -41.81
N GLY A 109 -0.20 -7.12 -42.03
CA GLY A 109 0.63 -5.94 -42.27
C GLY A 109 2.13 -6.19 -42.20
N TYR A 110 2.66 -6.79 -43.27
CA TYR A 110 4.06 -6.97 -43.62
C TYR A 110 5.00 -5.87 -43.07
N ARG A 111 5.92 -6.24 -42.16
CA ARG A 111 7.15 -5.48 -41.91
C ARG A 111 8.33 -6.44 -42.05
N PRO A 112 9.25 -6.23 -43.01
CA PRO A 112 10.37 -7.14 -43.21
C PRO A 112 11.30 -7.06 -42.01
N ARG A 113 11.37 -8.14 -41.25
CA ARG A 113 12.33 -8.35 -40.17
C ARG A 113 13.62 -8.87 -40.79
N GLY A 114 14.44 -7.96 -41.30
CA GLY A 114 15.83 -8.23 -41.68
C GLY A 114 16.78 -8.01 -40.50
N ASP A 115 17.90 -8.73 -40.47
CA ASP A 115 19.11 -8.45 -39.67
C ASP A 115 19.27 -9.04 -38.26
N ARG A 116 18.64 -10.19 -37.94
CA ARG A 116 19.08 -10.97 -36.76
C ARG A 116 19.09 -12.49 -36.88
N GLU A 117 18.84 -13.02 -38.07
CA GLU A 117 18.83 -14.47 -38.31
C GLU A 117 20.00 -14.93 -39.20
N ASP A 118 20.72 -14.01 -39.85
CA ASP A 118 21.87 -14.34 -40.71
C ASP A 118 23.14 -14.74 -39.94
N TYR A 119 23.26 -14.32 -38.67
CA TYR A 119 24.40 -14.68 -37.79
C TYR A 119 24.41 -16.14 -37.32
N ARG A 120 23.36 -16.93 -37.56
CA ARG A 120 23.33 -18.35 -37.18
C ARG A 120 23.52 -19.31 -38.35
N ARG A 121 23.65 -18.81 -39.57
CA ARG A 121 23.68 -19.64 -40.78
C ARG A 121 24.87 -19.33 -41.68
N ARG A 122 26.06 -19.32 -41.09
CA ARG A 122 27.31 -19.47 -41.83
C ARG A 122 28.15 -20.52 -41.13
N ASP A 123 28.69 -21.43 -41.93
CA ASP A 123 29.69 -22.44 -41.58
C ASP A 123 29.16 -23.81 -41.12
N ASP A 124 28.41 -24.44 -42.02
CA ASP A 124 28.55 -25.86 -42.30
C ASP A 124 29.89 -26.04 -43.05
N GLY A 125 30.88 -26.64 -42.40
CA GLY A 125 32.10 -27.12 -43.07
C GLY A 125 33.43 -26.50 -42.65
N GLU A 126 34.25 -27.36 -42.02
CA GLU A 126 35.71 -27.43 -42.22
C GLU A 126 36.65 -26.73 -41.21
N LYS A 127 37.17 -27.56 -40.30
CA LYS A 127 38.55 -27.55 -39.75
C LYS A 127 39.17 -26.19 -39.34
N LYS A 128 39.34 -26.00 -38.03
CA LYS A 128 40.57 -25.46 -37.39
C LYS A 128 40.46 -25.61 -35.87
N GLU A 129 41.14 -26.61 -35.31
CA GLU A 129 42.35 -26.40 -34.51
C GLU A 129 42.11 -25.70 -33.16
N GLY A 130 41.87 -26.52 -32.13
CA GLY A 130 42.52 -26.45 -30.80
C GLY A 130 42.42 -25.18 -29.95
N ALA A 131 41.70 -25.27 -28.82
CA ALA A 131 42.11 -24.62 -27.58
C ALA A 131 42.73 -25.69 -26.64
N PRO A 132 43.91 -25.44 -26.04
CA PRO A 132 44.76 -26.48 -25.45
C PRO A 132 44.23 -27.07 -24.14
N VAL A 133 44.72 -28.27 -23.81
CA VAL A 133 44.34 -29.16 -22.69
C VAL A 133 44.67 -28.60 -21.29
N ASP A 134 45.15 -27.36 -21.17
CA ASP A 134 45.48 -26.71 -19.89
C ASP A 134 44.72 -25.38 -19.71
N HIS A 135 43.40 -25.45 -19.59
CA HIS A 135 42.57 -24.30 -19.21
C HIS A 135 42.26 -24.34 -17.71
N LYS A 136 43.06 -23.64 -16.89
CA LYS A 136 42.86 -23.47 -15.44
C LYS A 136 42.37 -22.05 -15.10
N PRO A 137 41.08 -21.83 -14.80
CA PRO A 137 40.62 -20.54 -14.30
C PRO A 137 40.93 -20.41 -12.81
N GLU A 138 41.91 -19.56 -12.45
CA GLU A 138 42.18 -19.21 -11.05
C GLU A 138 41.15 -18.19 -10.53
N PHE A 139 40.33 -18.60 -9.56
CA PHE A 139 39.56 -17.68 -8.73
C PHE A 139 40.39 -17.33 -7.50
N ARG A 140 41.05 -16.17 -7.55
CA ARG A 140 41.84 -15.64 -6.43
C ARG A 140 40.90 -15.33 -5.26
N GLY A 141 40.85 -16.25 -4.31
CA GLY A 141 40.11 -16.10 -3.06
C GLY A 141 40.73 -15.05 -2.11
N GLY A 142 39.87 -14.46 -1.29
CA GLY A 142 40.16 -14.20 0.12
C GLY A 142 40.75 -12.84 0.50
N LEU A 143 39.87 -11.93 0.95
CA LEU A 143 40.10 -11.01 2.07
C LEU A 143 38.79 -11.06 2.88
N GLY A 144 38.68 -11.59 4.10
CA GLY A 144 39.57 -11.45 5.24
C GLY A 144 38.73 -10.95 6.42
N ARG A 145 37.76 -11.75 6.91
CA ARG A 145 37.09 -11.49 8.20
C ARG A 145 37.73 -12.36 9.26
N GLY A 146 38.80 -11.82 9.86
CA GLY A 146 39.46 -12.44 11.00
C GLY A 146 38.59 -12.45 12.26
N ARG A 147 38.64 -13.58 12.96
CA ARG A 147 38.36 -13.77 14.39
C ARG A 147 39.35 -14.87 14.86
N PRO A 148 39.77 -14.99 16.13
CA PRO A 148 39.53 -14.18 17.33
C PRO A 148 40.83 -13.85 18.13
N ALA A 149 40.71 -13.14 19.26
CA ALA A 149 41.50 -13.42 20.47
C ALA A 149 40.70 -12.94 21.69
N ALA A 150 40.38 -13.87 22.60
CA ALA A 150 39.90 -13.55 23.94
C ALA A 150 41.12 -13.41 24.87
N GLN A 151 41.12 -12.36 25.69
CA GLN A 151 41.90 -12.25 26.92
C GLN A 151 40.90 -12.17 28.07
#